data_AF-A0A1F6MAZ1-F1
#
_entry.id   AF-A0A1F6MAZ1-F1
#
_cell.length_a   1.000
_cell.length_b   1.000
_cell.length_c   1.000
_cell.angle_alpha   90.00
_cell.angle_beta   90.00
_cell.angle_gamma   90.00
#
_symmetry.space_group_name_H-M   'P 1'
#
loop_
_entity.id
_entity.type
_entity.pdbx_description
1 polymer ?
#
loop_
_entity_poly.entity_id
_entity_poly.type
_entity_poly.pdbx_seq_one_letter_code
_entity_poly.pdbx_strand_id
1 'polypeptide(L)'
;MKKKERPRRFYFAEKITNKRLRQGKDRVLLLDNAISAGDTNLKAIEAVESAGYRVSGVAILVDREQGGFDEIERQGYKIVCWKTLSELMRFYFTRGRITSSFLDEVLEYTNTHKV
;
A
#
# COMPACT_ATOMS: atom_id res chain seq x y z
N MET A 1 -4.22 29.43 14.34
CA MET A 1 -3.52 29.42 13.04
C MET A 1 -3.69 28.04 12.39
N LYS A 2 -4.48 27.92 11.32
CA LYS A 2 -4.64 26.64 10.59
C LYS A 2 -3.33 26.34 9.84
N LYS A 3 -2.67 25.21 10.14
CA LYS A 3 -1.50 24.74 9.37
C LYS A 3 -1.96 24.58 7.92
N LYS A 4 -1.40 25.39 7.02
CA LYS A 4 -1.64 25.30 5.58
C LYS A 4 -0.97 23.99 5.12
N GLU A 5 -1.74 22.91 5.02
CA GLU A 5 -1.27 21.68 4.42
C GLU A 5 -0.78 21.99 3.00
N ARG A 6 0.53 21.82 2.79
CA ARG A 6 1.07 21.85 1.43
C ARG A 6 0.43 20.66 0.71
N PRO A 7 -0.23 20.84 -0.44
CA PRO A 7 -0.73 19.71 -1.19
C PRO A 7 0.47 18.81 -1.45
N ARG A 8 0.44 17.57 -0.94
CA ARG A 8 1.40 16.56 -1.37
C ARG A 8 1.17 16.45 -2.87
N ARG A 9 2.03 17.08 -3.67
CA ARG A 9 2.06 16.87 -5.11
C ARG A 9 2.13 15.35 -5.28
N PHE A 10 1.02 14.74 -5.68
CA PHE A 10 1.02 13.35 -6.09
C PHE A 10 1.82 13.32 -7.40
N TYR A 11 3.13 13.12 -7.28
CA TYR A 11 4.12 13.08 -8.36
C TYR A 11 3.84 11.99 -9.42
N PHE A 12 2.74 11.24 -9.26
CA PHE A 12 2.40 10.06 -10.05
C PHE A 12 1.84 10.41 -11.43
N ALA A 13 0.85 11.31 -11.54
CA ALA A 13 0.17 11.56 -12.81
C ALA A 13 1.09 12.18 -13.89
N GLU A 14 1.90 13.19 -13.54
CA GLU A 14 2.81 13.88 -14.48
C GLU A 14 3.96 13.00 -15.03
N LYS A 15 4.35 11.93 -14.31
CA LYS A 15 5.43 11.03 -14.75
C LYS A 15 4.93 9.80 -15.51
N ILE A 16 3.71 9.32 -15.24
CA ILE A 16 3.11 8.20 -16.00
C ILE A 16 2.88 8.63 -17.45
N THR A 17 2.49 9.89 -17.68
CA THR A 17 2.26 10.47 -19.02
C THR A 17 3.55 10.73 -19.82
N ASN A 18 4.72 10.70 -19.19
CA ASN A 18 6.02 10.97 -19.83
C ASN A 18 6.68 9.73 -20.49
N LYS A 19 5.99 8.58 -20.54
CA LYS A 19 6.46 7.37 -21.24
C LYS A 19 5.36 6.72 -22.08
N ARG A 20 5.78 5.91 -23.04
CA ARG A 20 5.03 5.18 -24.10
C ARG A 20 3.90 4.24 -23.60
N LEU A 21 3.05 4.67 -22.69
CA LEU A 21 1.85 3.95 -22.30
C LEU A 21 0.71 4.35 -23.22
N ARG A 22 -0.02 3.37 -23.73
CA ARG A 22 -1.16 3.55 -24.62
C ARG A 22 -2.43 3.47 -23.80
N GLN A 23 -3.11 4.59 -23.67
CA GLN A 23 -4.43 4.68 -23.04
C GLN A 23 -5.38 3.63 -23.65
N GLY A 24 -6.19 3.00 -22.78
CA GLY A 24 -7.13 1.94 -23.17
C GLY A 24 -6.53 0.61 -23.64
N LYS A 25 -5.22 0.50 -23.87
CA LYS A 25 -4.55 -0.74 -24.31
C LYS A 25 -3.63 -1.33 -23.26
N ASP A 26 -2.80 -0.48 -22.65
CA ASP A 26 -1.81 -0.93 -21.67
C ASP A 26 -2.44 -1.01 -20.28
N ARG A 27 -2.04 -2.05 -19.55
CA ARG A 27 -2.45 -2.29 -18.16
C ARG A 27 -1.30 -1.94 -17.22
N VAL A 28 -1.63 -1.33 -16.09
CA VAL A 28 -0.66 -0.87 -15.09
C VAL A 28 -0.80 -1.70 -13.82
N LEU A 29 0.29 -2.29 -13.36
CA LEU A 29 0.41 -2.85 -12.02
C LEU A 29 1.02 -1.78 -11.10
N LEU A 30 0.33 -1.44 -10.02
CA LEU A 30 0.88 -0.54 -9.01
C LEU A 30 1.75 -1.33 -8.03
N LEU A 31 2.95 -0.81 -7.76
CA LEU A 31 3.91 -1.40 -6.84
C LEU A 31 4.14 -0.43 -5.68
N ASP A 32 4.05 -0.91 -4.44
CA ASP A 32 4.35 -0.13 -3.25
C ASP A 32 5.08 -0.95 -2.18
N ASN A 33 5.82 -0.28 -1.30
CA ASN A 33 6.64 -0.95 -0.30
C ASN A 33 5.85 -1.42 0.92
N ALA A 34 4.81 -0.69 1.31
CA ALA A 34 3.95 -1.11 2.42
C ALA A 34 2.55 -0.51 2.33
N ILE A 35 1.56 -1.21 2.89
CA ILE A 35 0.19 -0.73 3.02
C ILE A 35 -0.22 -0.68 4.49
N SER A 36 -0.98 0.36 4.87
CA SER A 36 -1.66 0.48 6.16
C SER A 36 -3.18 0.48 5.96
N ALA A 37 -3.80 1.64 5.77
CA ALA A 37 -5.25 1.80 5.54
C ALA A 37 -5.63 1.87 4.05
N GLY A 38 -4.66 1.90 3.13
CA GLY A 38 -4.91 1.87 1.68
C GLY A 38 -5.20 3.22 1.01
N ASP A 39 -5.45 4.30 1.75
CA ASP A 39 -5.78 5.63 1.19
C ASP A 39 -4.81 6.13 0.11
N THR A 40 -3.51 5.91 0.31
CA THR A 40 -2.48 6.36 -0.65
C THR A 40 -2.51 5.52 -1.91
N ASN A 41 -2.75 4.22 -1.78
CA ASN A 41 -2.86 3.28 -2.88
C ASN A 41 -4.12 3.56 -3.71
N LEU A 42 -5.26 3.84 -3.05
CA LEU A 42 -6.51 4.25 -3.73
C LEU A 42 -6.35 5.56 -4.51
N LYS A 43 -5.69 6.57 -3.93
CA LYS A 43 -5.41 7.83 -4.64
C LYS A 43 -4.49 7.61 -5.85
N ALA A 44 -3.54 6.68 -5.75
CA ALA A 44 -2.67 6.33 -6.87
C ALA A 44 -3.47 5.63 -7.99
N ILE A 45 -4.36 4.71 -7.64
CA ILE A 45 -5.30 4.06 -8.56
C ILE A 45 -6.14 5.11 -9.29
N GLU A 46 -6.82 5.98 -8.54
CA GLU A 46 -7.67 7.04 -9.09
C GLU A 46 -6.89 7.94 -10.05
N ALA A 47 -5.66 8.31 -9.70
CA ALA A 47 -4.81 9.13 -10.56
C ALA A 47 -4.41 8.44 -11.87
N VAL A 48 -4.14 7.13 -11.83
CA VAL A 48 -3.80 6.33 -13.03
C VAL A 48 -5.01 6.16 -13.93
N GLU A 49 -6.17 5.86 -13.36
CA GLU A 49 -7.41 5.67 -14.13
C GLU A 49 -7.93 6.98 -14.72
N SER A 50 -7.84 8.08 -13.96
CA SER A 50 -8.18 9.43 -14.45
C SER A 50 -7.27 9.89 -15.60
N ALA A 51 -6.08 9.32 -15.72
CA ALA A 51 -5.17 9.56 -16.84
C ALA A 51 -5.45 8.67 -18.07
N GLY A 52 -6.52 7.85 -18.06
CA GLY A 52 -6.95 7.02 -19.19
C GLY A 52 -6.27 5.65 -19.28
N TYR A 53 -5.57 5.23 -18.23
CA TYR A 53 -4.95 3.90 -18.15
C TYR A 53 -5.80 2.95 -17.32
N ARG A 54 -5.59 1.63 -17.50
CA ARG A 54 -6.30 0.62 -16.72
C ARG A 54 -5.39 0.04 -15.65
N VAL A 55 -5.80 0.13 -14.39
CA VAL A 55 -5.11 -0.57 -13.30
C VAL A 55 -5.49 -2.05 -13.33
N SER A 56 -4.49 -2.95 -13.39
CA SER A 56 -4.72 -4.40 -13.35
C SER A 56 -4.68 -4.98 -11.94
N GLY A 57 -4.11 -4.24 -11.00
CA GLY A 57 -4.00 -4.61 -9.59
C GLY A 57 -2.90 -3.85 -8.87
N VAL A 58 -2.69 -4.22 -7.61
CA VAL A 58 -1.70 -3.67 -6.69
C VAL A 58 -0.82 -4.81 -6.18
N ALA A 59 0.49 -4.61 -6.12
CA ALA A 59 1.39 -5.51 -5.41
C ALA A 59 2.13 -4.75 -4.31
N ILE A 60 2.06 -5.29 -3.10
CA ILE A 60 2.64 -4.69 -1.90
C ILE A 60 3.70 -5.62 -1.33
N LEU A 61 4.81 -5.05 -0.85
CA LEU A 61 5.82 -5.85 -0.16
C LEU A 61 5.40 -6.21 1.28
N VAL A 62 4.91 -5.25 2.07
CA VAL A 62 4.50 -5.49 3.46
C VAL A 62 3.10 -4.94 3.78
N ASP A 63 2.20 -5.81 4.25
CA ASP A 63 0.93 -5.38 4.84
C ASP A 63 1.10 -5.13 6.35
N ARG A 64 0.78 -3.91 6.81
CA ARG A 64 0.83 -3.55 8.23
C ARG A 64 -0.38 -4.03 9.02
N GLU A 65 -1.32 -4.71 8.38
CA GLU A 65 -2.51 -5.33 8.99
C GLU A 65 -3.47 -4.29 9.60
N GLN A 66 -3.60 -3.13 8.94
CA GLN A 66 -4.44 -2.00 9.37
C GLN A 66 -5.64 -1.77 8.43
N GLY A 67 -6.14 -2.83 7.79
CA GLY A 67 -7.35 -2.82 6.95
C GLY A 67 -7.15 -2.43 5.48
N GLY A 68 -5.96 -1.97 5.08
CA GLY A 68 -5.71 -1.48 3.73
C GLY A 68 -5.73 -2.56 2.65
N PHE A 69 -5.32 -3.79 2.95
CA PHE A 69 -5.42 -4.90 2.00
C PHE A 69 -6.90 -5.16 1.64
N ASP A 70 -7.72 -5.33 2.67
CA ASP A 70 -9.16 -5.55 2.55
C ASP A 70 -9.86 -4.38 1.85
N GLU A 71 -9.46 -3.14 2.17
CA GLU A 71 -10.02 -1.95 1.53
C GLU A 71 -9.75 -1.93 0.02
N ILE A 72 -8.55 -2.32 -0.44
CA ILE A 72 -8.25 -2.41 -1.87
C ILE A 72 -9.10 -3.49 -2.56
N GLU A 73 -9.28 -4.67 -1.93
CA GLU A 73 -10.16 -5.72 -2.44
C GLU A 73 -11.62 -5.27 -2.48
N ARG A 74 -12.09 -4.60 -1.42
CA ARG A 74 -13.46 -4.07 -1.29
C ARG A 74 -13.79 -3.07 -2.40
N GLN A 75 -12.80 -2.30 -2.86
CA GLN A 75 -12.92 -1.36 -3.97
C GLN A 75 -12.85 -2.04 -5.35
N GLY A 76 -12.74 -3.37 -5.40
CA GLY A 76 -12.80 -4.18 -6.62
C GLY A 76 -11.45 -4.37 -7.31
N TYR A 77 -10.34 -3.99 -6.69
CA TYR A 77 -9.01 -4.16 -7.25
C TYR A 77 -8.35 -5.45 -6.76
N LYS A 78 -7.66 -6.13 -7.67
CA LYS A 78 -6.80 -7.25 -7.30
C LYS A 78 -5.61 -6.74 -6.51
N ILE A 79 -5.28 -7.38 -5.41
CA ILE A 79 -4.09 -7.07 -4.63
C ILE A 79 -3.36 -8.35 -4.24
N VAL A 80 -2.02 -8.27 -4.22
CA VAL A 80 -1.16 -9.32 -3.67
C VAL A 80 -0.18 -8.69 -2.68
N CYS A 81 0.15 -9.41 -1.62
CA CYS A 81 1.13 -8.99 -0.63
C CYS A 81 2.17 -10.10 -0.42
N TRP A 82 3.44 -9.73 -0.26
CA TRP A 82 4.49 -10.70 0.03
C TRP A 82 4.44 -11.18 1.49
N LYS A 83 4.37 -10.26 2.45
CA LYS A 83 4.34 -10.57 3.89
C LYS A 83 3.49 -9.62 4.69
N THR A 84 2.84 -10.10 5.74
CA THR A 84 2.30 -9.22 6.78
C THR A 84 3.37 -8.78 7.77
N LEU A 85 3.11 -7.70 8.51
CA LEU A 85 3.98 -7.22 9.57
C LEU A 85 4.16 -8.29 10.66
N SER A 86 3.09 -8.96 11.05
CA SER A 86 3.15 -10.09 11.99
C SER A 86 4.04 -11.23 11.49
N GLU A 87 3.91 -11.63 10.23
CA GLU A 87 4.77 -12.67 9.65
C GLU A 87 6.25 -12.24 9.62
N LEU A 88 6.51 -10.98 9.26
CA LEU A 88 7.86 -10.44 9.19
C LEU A 88 8.51 -10.34 10.57
N MET A 89 7.77 -9.92 11.60
CA MET A 89 8.26 -9.89 12.97
C MET A 89 8.52 -11.30 13.51
N ARG A 90 7.62 -12.26 13.26
CA ARG A 90 7.86 -13.66 13.62
C ARG A 90 9.12 -14.21 12.95
N PHE A 91 9.35 -13.89 11.68
CA PHE A 91 10.59 -14.27 10.98
C PHE A 91 11.83 -13.71 11.70
N TYR A 92 11.86 -12.43 12.05
CA TYR A 92 13.00 -11.86 12.77
C TYR A 92 13.18 -12.41 14.18
N PHE A 93 12.09 -12.72 14.89
CA PHE A 93 12.14 -13.37 16.19
C PHE A 93 12.77 -14.77 16.11
N THR A 94 12.33 -15.60 15.16
CA THR A 94 12.90 -16.96 14.95
C THR A 94 14.39 -16.95 14.59
N ARG A 95 14.90 -15.80 14.12
CA ARG A 95 16.32 -15.59 13.79
C ARG A 95 17.11 -14.94 14.93
N GLY A 96 16.50 -14.75 16.11
CA GLY A 96 17.12 -14.08 17.25
C GLY A 96 17.46 -12.60 17.01
N ARG A 97 16.77 -11.93 16.08
CA ARG A 97 17.02 -10.52 15.74
C ARG A 97 16.20 -9.53 16.56
N ILE A 98 15.12 -10.00 17.19
CA ILE A 98 14.27 -9.24 18.10
C ILE A 98 13.93 -10.10 19.32
N THR A 99 13.56 -9.47 20.43
CA THR A 99 13.10 -10.17 21.64
C THR A 99 11.65 -10.60 21.50
N SER A 100 11.20 -11.54 22.35
CA SER A 100 9.79 -11.90 22.45
C SER A 100 8.94 -10.70 22.89
N SER A 101 9.43 -9.89 23.82
CA SER A 101 8.73 -8.68 24.27
C SER A 101 8.46 -7.69 23.14
N PHE A 102 9.42 -7.48 22.24
CA PHE A 102 9.23 -6.61 21.08
C PHE A 102 8.27 -7.22 20.05
N LEU A 103 8.31 -8.54 19.85
CA LEU A 103 7.32 -9.23 19.02
C LEU A 103 5.91 -9.02 19.58
N ASP A 104 5.72 -9.24 20.89
CA ASP A 104 4.43 -9.10 21.55
C ASP A 104 3.88 -7.68 21.44
N GLU A 105 4.74 -6.66 21.64
CA GLU A 105 4.39 -5.25 21.46
C GLU A 105 3.88 -4.95 20.04
N VAL A 106 4.57 -5.44 19.01
CA VAL A 106 4.13 -5.21 17.62
C VAL A 106 2.83 -5.95 17.31
N LEU A 107 2.66 -7.17 17.80
CA LEU A 107 1.41 -7.92 17.60
C LEU A 107 0.23 -7.23 18.29
N GLU A 108 0.42 -6.70 19.50
CA GLU A 108 -0.58 -5.89 20.19
C GLU A 108 -0.91 -4.61 19.42
N TYR A 109 0.11 -3.91 18.90
CA TYR A 109 -0.08 -2.74 18.04
C TYR A 109 -0.95 -3.05 16.81
N THR A 110 -0.67 -4.16 16.10
CA THR A 110 -1.46 -4.55 14.92
C THR A 110 -2.92 -4.84 15.25
N ASN A 111 -3.22 -5.37 16.44
CA ASN A 111 -4.60 -5.66 16.83
C ASN A 111 -5.37 -4.41 17.27
N THR A 112 -4.71 -3.50 17.98
CA THR A 112 -5.33 -2.28 18.52
C THR A 112 -5.52 -1.18 17.47
N HIS A 113 -4.85 -1.28 16.32
CA HIS A 113 -4.88 -0.28 15.25
C HIS A 113 -5.43 -0.85 13.93
N LYS A 114 -6.31 -1.85 14.00
CA LYS A 114 -7.16 -2.23 12.86
C LYS A 114 -8.20 -1.13 12.63
N VAL A 115 -8.28 -0.66 11.39
CA VAL A 115 -9.28 0.31 10.92
C VAL A 115 -10.50 -0.45 10.44
#